data_AF-A0A1H9ICX8-F1
#
_entry.id   AF-A0A1H9ICX8-F1
#
_cell.length_a   1.000
_cell.length_b   1.000
_cell.length_c   1.000
_cell.angle_alpha   90.00
_cell.angle_beta   90.00
_cell.angle_gamma   90.00
#
_symmetry.space_group_name_H-M   'P 1'
#
loop_
_entity.id
_entity.type
_entity.pdbx_description
1 polymer ?
#
loop_
_entity_poly.entity_id
_entity_poly.type
_entity_poly.pdbx_seq_one_letter_code
_entity_poly.pdbx_strand_id
1 'polypeptide(L)'
;MRFDMICEANEIEHRLTKPNHPWTNGQVERMNRTIKDATVKRYHYDSYDQLHTPRRLHGSLKLTRRLKTLSGLTPCEYICKIWKSEPDRFIVDPIHRMPGLNT
;
A
#
# COMPACT_ATOMS: atom_id res chain seq x y z
N MET A 1 0.75 21.18 13.19
CA MET A 1 -0.60 21.15 12.54
C MET A 1 -1.36 19.93 13.04
N ARG A 2 -2.68 19.81 12.80
CA ARG A 2 -3.51 18.68 13.32
C ARG A 2 -2.93 17.29 13.01
N PHE A 3 -2.26 17.13 11.87
CA PHE A 3 -1.63 15.87 11.47
C PHE A 3 -0.39 15.54 12.30
N ASP A 4 0.50 16.51 12.53
CA ASP A 4 1.72 16.30 13.33
C ASP A 4 1.38 15.87 14.77
N MET A 5 0.34 16.45 15.35
CA MET A 5 -0.16 16.07 16.69
C MET A 5 -0.66 14.63 16.74
N ILE A 6 -1.29 14.15 15.66
CA ILE A 6 -1.76 12.76 15.58
C ILE A 6 -0.57 11.81 15.42
N CYS A 7 0.42 12.18 14.60
CA CYS A 7 1.65 11.41 14.44
C CYS A 7 2.38 11.26 15.79
N GLU A 8 2.55 12.36 16.53
CA GLU A 8 3.16 12.36 17.86
C GLU A 8 2.38 11.48 18.86
N ALA A 9 1.05 11.59 18.89
CA ALA A 9 0.20 10.76 19.75
C ALA A 9 0.27 9.24 19.44
N ASN A 10 0.72 8.86 18.24
CA ASN A 10 0.89 7.47 17.83
C ASN A 10 2.38 7.05 17.79
N GLU A 11 3.29 7.87 18.31
CA GLU A 11 4.74 7.64 18.28
C GLU A 11 5.29 7.45 16.85
N ILE A 12 4.65 8.10 15.87
CA ILE A 12 5.04 8.07 14.45
C ILE A 12 5.90 9.30 14.16
N GLU A 13 7.16 9.08 13.79
CA GLU A 13 8.03 10.15 13.32
C GLU A 13 7.57 10.65 11.93
N HIS A 14 7.06 11.88 11.86
CA HIS A 14 6.64 12.50 10.60
C HIS A 14 7.84 13.17 9.89
N ARG A 15 8.32 12.53 8.82
CA ARG A 15 9.43 13.05 8.00
C ARG A 15 8.91 13.74 6.73
N LEU A 16 9.24 15.01 6.56
CA LEU A 16 8.94 15.76 5.35
C LEU A 16 10.14 15.77 4.39
N THR A 17 9.87 15.59 3.10
CA THR A 17 10.88 15.78 2.06
C THR A 17 11.19 17.26 1.89
N LYS A 18 12.43 17.60 1.52
CA LYS A 18 12.78 18.98 1.17
C LYS A 18 11.87 19.48 0.03
N PRO A 19 11.41 20.74 0.08
CA PRO A 19 10.77 21.38 -1.07
C PRO A 19 11.65 21.24 -2.32
N ASN A 20 11.05 21.07 -3.49
CA ASN A 20 11.75 20.87 -4.75
C ASN A 20 12.66 19.62 -4.80
N HIS A 21 12.22 18.52 -4.19
CA HIS A 21 12.86 17.21 -4.34
C HIS A 21 12.05 16.28 -5.29
N PRO A 22 12.07 16.53 -6.61
CA PRO A 22 11.17 15.90 -7.58
C PRO A 22 11.34 14.37 -7.68
N TRP A 23 12.48 13.83 -7.27
CA TRP A 23 12.72 12.39 -7.35
C TRP A 23 11.84 11.59 -6.37
N THR A 24 11.76 12.02 -5.11
CA THR A 24 10.95 11.33 -4.08
C THR A 24 9.46 11.50 -4.36
N ASN A 25 9.04 12.70 -4.74
CA ASN A 25 7.66 12.96 -5.15
C ASN A 25 7.30 12.13 -6.39
N GLY A 26 8.18 12.09 -7.38
CA GLY A 26 7.98 11.31 -8.60
C GLY A 26 7.96 9.80 -8.38
N GLN A 27 8.59 9.27 -7.32
CA GLN A 27 8.47 7.86 -6.94
C GLN A 27 7.08 7.54 -6.40
N VAL A 28 6.57 8.36 -5.47
CA VAL A 28 5.23 8.20 -4.89
C VAL A 28 4.15 8.34 -5.96
N GLU A 29 4.28 9.32 -6.86
CA GLU A 29 3.37 9.51 -7.98
C GLU A 29 3.35 8.32 -8.95
N ARG A 30 4.52 7.76 -9.28
CA ARG A 30 4.61 6.55 -10.14
C ARG A 30 3.95 5.34 -9.48
N MET A 31 4.15 5.15 -8.19
CA MET A 31 3.50 4.09 -7.43
C MET A 31 1.98 4.27 -7.41
N ASN A 32 1.51 5.48 -7.08
CA ASN A 32 0.09 5.81 -7.04
C ASN A 32 -0.59 5.62 -8.40
N ARG A 33 0.09 5.95 -9.51
CA ARG A 33 -0.40 5.65 -10.87
C ARG A 33 -0.56 4.15 -11.10
N THR A 34 0.43 3.35 -10.69
CA THR A 34 0.39 1.88 -10.84
C THR A 34 -0.77 1.28 -10.05
N ILE A 35 -1.00 1.77 -8.82
CA ILE A 35 -2.14 1.34 -7.99
C ILE A 35 -3.46 1.74 -8.65
N LYS A 36 -3.60 2.98 -9.15
CA LYS A 36 -4.81 3.44 -9.86
C LYS A 36 -5.08 2.63 -11.14
N ASP A 37 -4.04 2.29 -11.89
CA ASP A 37 -4.17 1.48 -13.10
C ASP A 37 -4.62 0.04 -12.76
N ALA A 38 -4.13 -0.53 -11.65
CA ALA A 38 -4.50 -1.87 -11.19
C ALA A 38 -5.86 -1.94 -10.47
N THR A 39 -6.37 -0.82 -9.93
CA THR A 39 -7.66 -0.71 -9.24
C THR A 39 -8.70 0.01 -10.09
N VAL A 40 -8.61 1.34 -10.13
CA VAL A 40 -9.63 2.26 -10.63
C VAL A 40 -9.91 2.04 -12.12
N LYS A 41 -8.87 1.75 -12.91
CA LYS A 41 -9.04 1.54 -14.35
C LYS A 41 -9.45 0.12 -14.75
N ARG A 42 -9.23 -0.86 -13.87
CA ARG A 42 -9.48 -2.29 -14.17
C ARG A 42 -10.85 -2.78 -13.71
N TYR A 43 -11.43 -2.13 -12.70
CA TYR A 43 -12.73 -2.50 -12.14
C TYR A 43 -13.73 -1.37 -12.33
N HIS A 44 -14.97 -1.71 -12.68
CA HIS A 44 -16.10 -0.80 -12.57
C HIS A 44 -16.52 -0.69 -11.09
N TYR A 45 -16.88 0.52 -10.65
CA TYR A 45 -17.39 0.78 -9.32
C TYR A 45 -18.80 1.34 -9.45
N ASP A 46 -19.77 0.68 -8.82
CA ASP A 46 -21.18 1.09 -8.90
C ASP A 46 -21.52 2.16 -7.84
N SER A 47 -20.72 2.21 -6.76
CA SER A 47 -20.84 3.19 -5.69
C SER A 47 -19.47 3.61 -5.19
N TYR A 48 -19.39 4.85 -4.69
CA TYR A 48 -18.20 5.40 -4.05
C TYR A 48 -17.71 4.54 -2.87
N ASP A 49 -18.61 3.91 -2.12
CA ASP A 49 -18.24 3.05 -0.98
C ASP A 49 -17.42 1.84 -1.41
N GLN A 50 -17.59 1.36 -2.65
CA GLN A 50 -16.81 0.24 -3.17
C GLN A 50 -15.33 0.60 -3.40
N LEU A 51 -14.98 1.89 -3.51
CA LEU A 51 -13.59 2.38 -3.59
C LEU A 51 -12.91 2.35 -2.23
N HIS A 52 -13.66 2.54 -1.14
CA HIS A 52 -13.15 2.53 0.22
C HIS A 52 -12.97 1.13 0.80
N THR A 53 -13.49 0.10 0.13
CA THR A 53 -13.35 -1.29 0.59
C THR A 53 -11.89 -1.75 0.54
N PRO A 54 -11.24 -2.02 1.69
CA PRO A 54 -9.82 -2.38 1.74
C PRO A 54 -9.48 -3.61 0.89
N ARG A 55 -10.42 -4.55 0.77
CA ARG A 55 -10.26 -5.81 0.02
C ARG A 55 -9.86 -5.60 -1.44
N ARG A 56 -10.33 -4.54 -2.11
CA ARG A 56 -9.98 -4.25 -3.51
C ARG A 56 -8.56 -3.67 -3.65
N LEU A 57 -8.12 -2.84 -2.70
CA LEU A 57 -6.74 -2.37 -2.63
C LEU A 57 -5.77 -3.55 -2.43
N HIS A 58 -6.07 -4.46 -1.51
CA HIS A 58 -5.26 -5.68 -1.32
C HIS A 58 -5.23 -6.55 -2.58
N GLY A 59 -6.38 -6.74 -3.24
CA GLY A 59 -6.46 -7.42 -4.54
C GLY A 59 -5.56 -6.76 -5.59
N SER A 60 -5.50 -5.44 -5.64
CA SER A 60 -4.65 -4.73 -6.59
C SER A 60 -3.15 -4.82 -6.29
N LEU A 61 -2.76 -4.84 -5.02
CA LEU A 61 -1.37 -5.02 -4.60
C LEU A 61 -0.87 -6.44 -4.89
N LYS A 62 -1.77 -7.42 -4.95
CA LYS A 62 -1.47 -8.75 -5.51
C LYS A 62 -1.32 -8.72 -7.03
N LEU A 63 -2.10 -7.88 -7.72
CA LEU A 63 -2.05 -7.72 -9.18
C LEU A 63 -0.94 -6.78 -9.67
N THR A 64 -0.33 -5.99 -8.77
CA THR A 64 0.81 -5.15 -9.13
C THR A 64 2.00 -6.01 -9.56
N ARG A 65 2.74 -5.51 -10.54
CA ARG A 65 3.87 -6.23 -11.16
C ARG A 65 4.91 -6.58 -10.10
N ARG A 66 5.54 -7.75 -10.26
CA ARG A 66 6.71 -8.17 -9.48
C ARG A 66 7.84 -7.15 -9.62
N LEU A 67 8.37 -6.69 -8.49
CA LEU A 67 9.34 -5.60 -8.45
C LEU A 67 10.75 -6.16 -8.25
N LYS A 68 11.70 -5.74 -9.10
CA LYS A 68 13.12 -6.12 -8.97
C LYS A 68 13.70 -5.70 -7.62
N THR A 69 13.29 -4.53 -7.11
CA THR A 69 13.69 -4.02 -5.79
C THR A 69 13.21 -4.89 -4.63
N LEU A 70 12.14 -5.66 -4.82
CA LEU A 70 11.62 -6.62 -3.84
C LEU A 70 12.05 -8.06 -4.17
N SER A 71 13.20 -8.22 -4.85
CA SER A 71 13.71 -9.53 -5.29
C SER A 71 12.72 -10.32 -6.16
N GLY A 72 11.91 -9.61 -6.97
CA GLY A 72 10.91 -10.24 -7.84
C GLY A 72 9.61 -10.60 -7.12
N LEU A 73 9.37 -10.09 -5.91
CA LEU A 73 8.11 -10.24 -5.21
C LEU A 73 7.13 -9.12 -5.58
N THR A 74 5.85 -9.42 -5.51
CA THR A 74 4.79 -8.41 -5.45
C THR A 74 4.83 -7.70 -4.08
N PRO A 75 4.31 -6.47 -3.97
CA PRO A 75 4.19 -5.79 -2.68
C PRO A 75 3.48 -6.63 -1.61
N CYS A 76 2.38 -7.33 -1.95
CA CYS A 76 1.69 -8.20 -1.01
C CYS A 76 2.54 -9.40 -0.54
N GLU A 77 3.23 -10.07 -1.47
CA GLU A 77 4.13 -11.19 -1.12
C GLU A 77 5.26 -10.72 -0.21
N TYR A 78 5.83 -9.54 -0.49
CA TYR A 78 6.88 -8.94 0.33
C TYR A 78 6.37 -8.61 1.74
N ILE A 79 5.20 -7.96 1.86
CA ILE A 79 4.59 -7.66 3.17
C ILE A 79 4.37 -8.94 3.97
N CYS A 80 3.85 -10.01 3.36
CA CYS A 80 3.68 -11.30 4.03
C CYS A 80 5.00 -11.91 4.47
N LYS A 81 6.06 -11.76 3.66
CA LYS A 81 7.40 -12.23 4.01
C LYS A 81 7.94 -11.51 5.24
N ILE A 82 7.83 -10.17 5.28
CA ILE A 82 8.30 -9.37 6.42
C ILE A 82 7.46 -9.65 7.66
N TRP A 83 6.14 -9.81 7.52
CA TRP A 83 5.29 -10.19 8.65
C TRP A 83 5.69 -11.55 9.25
N LYS A 84 6.05 -12.54 8.42
CA LYS A 84 6.54 -13.84 8.92
C LYS A 84 7.88 -13.75 9.65
N SER A 85 8.76 -12.84 9.25
CA SER A 85 10.09 -12.68 9.90
C SER A 85 10.07 -11.73 11.09
N GLU A 86 9.23 -10.70 11.05
CA GLU A 86 9.15 -9.61 12.03
C GLU A 86 7.67 -9.25 12.31
N PRO A 87 6.91 -10.14 12.96
CA PRO A 87 5.47 -9.93 13.17
C PRO A 87 5.18 -8.73 14.07
N ASP A 88 6.07 -8.42 15.02
CA ASP A 88 5.91 -7.32 15.99
C ASP A 88 5.85 -5.93 15.34
N ARG A 89 6.31 -5.81 14.08
CA ARG A 89 6.20 -4.57 13.30
C ARG A 89 4.78 -4.29 12.80
N PHE A 90 3.88 -5.26 12.90
CA PHE A 90 2.53 -5.16 12.34
C PHE A 90 1.49 -5.25 13.43
N ILE A 91 0.56 -4.29 13.43
CA ILE A 91 -0.57 -4.26 14.37
C ILE A 91 -1.62 -5.33 13.99
N VAL A 92 -1.68 -5.71 12.70
CA VAL A 92 -2.70 -6.61 12.16
C VAL A 92 -2.05 -7.63 11.23
N ASP A 93 -2.52 -8.88 11.30
CA ASP A 93 -2.12 -9.92 10.35
C ASP A 93 -2.57 -9.56 8.91
N PRO A 94 -1.63 -9.34 7.98
CA PRO A 94 -1.94 -9.00 6.60
C PRO A 94 -2.56 -10.17 5.81
N ILE A 95 -2.36 -11.42 6.24
CA ILE A 95 -2.85 -12.63 5.57
C ILE A 95 -4.38 -12.70 5.63
N HIS A 96 -4.99 -12.31 6.76
CA HIS A 96 -6.45 -12.30 6.92
C HIS A 96 -7.16 -11.23 6.06
N ARG A 97 -6.45 -10.19 5.63
CA ARG A 97 -7.00 -9.14 4.74
C ARG A 97 -6.70 -9.36 3.26
N MET A 98 -5.87 -10.35 2.95
CA MET A 98 -5.66 -10.81 1.59
C MET A 98 -6.86 -11.66 1.18
N PRO A 99 -7.73 -11.21 0.25
CA PRO A 99 -8.71 -12.13 -0.30
C PRO A 99 -7.93 -13.30 -0.90
N GLY A 100 -8.20 -14.53 -0.46
CA GLY A 100 -7.62 -15.74 -1.07
C GLY A 100 -7.76 -15.67 -2.60
N LEU A 101 -6.96 -16.44 -3.33
CA LEU A 101 -7.13 -16.56 -4.78
C LEU A 101 -8.62 -16.83 -5.03
N ASN A 102 -9.35 -15.86 -5.62
CA ASN A 102 -10.72 -16.11 -5.99
C ASN A 102 -10.64 -17.21 -7.04
N THR A 103 -11.19 -18.38 -6.72
CA THR A 103 -11.74 -19.27 -7.74
C THR A 103 -12.97 -18.59 -8.31
#